data_AF-A0A7Z3H6G1-F1
#
_entry.id   AF-A0A7Z3H6G1-F1
#
_cell.length_a   1.000
_cell.length_b   1.000
_cell.length_c   1.000
_cell.angle_alpha   90.00
_cell.angle_beta   90.00
_cell.angle_gamma   90.00
#
_symmetry.space_group_name_H-M   'P 1'
#
loop_
_entity.id
_entity.type
_entity.pdbx_description
1 polymer ?
#
loop_
_entity_poly.entity_id
_entity_poly.type
_entity_poly.pdbx_seq_one_letter_code
_entity_poly.pdbx_strand_id
1 'polypeptide(L)'
;MDMINGRGIPGNALGAVTRIRKMEDGVNPDQSLVAGNQEQAEDDYLSSLAKKLSIAAELAAQRDSRHSRKELAELATRIIDRLGGLTYSLAKDFYDSQLPDTQDREWLERARQANGFAKGKAENPFKGFSREQLSLIVYDESGAFTVSERRAALAEKTELHNQWAQHMIEKMNVEYQQTRRNDSGLREILDFYNSLPPIEVAEYGNHEAQIMMQLSMHEVEWPEFDTSLVNMIANDWGAREKTSLEPFDRMDAGTAEEGVTE
;
A
#
# COMPACT_ATOMS: atom_id res chain seq x y z
N MET A 1 0.50 49.95 -61.10
CA MET A 1 -0.78 49.50 -61.68
C MET A 1 -1.56 48.86 -60.54
N ASP A 2 -2.31 49.61 -59.73
CA ASP A 2 -3.65 50.20 -60.01
C ASP A 2 -4.63 49.12 -60.51
N MET A 3 -5.83 48.88 -59.95
CA MET A 3 -6.80 49.64 -59.12
C MET A 3 -7.77 48.61 -58.44
N ILE A 4 -8.25 48.76 -57.18
CA ILE A 4 -9.35 49.64 -56.67
C ILE A 4 -10.73 49.24 -57.25
N ASN A 5 -11.76 48.82 -56.50
CA ASN A 5 -12.74 49.59 -55.68
C ASN A 5 -13.83 48.60 -55.15
N GLY A 6 -14.63 48.79 -54.10
CA GLY A 6 -14.94 49.89 -53.16
C GLY A 6 -15.94 49.33 -52.11
N ARG A 7 -15.89 49.67 -50.81
CA ARG A 7 -16.15 50.93 -50.07
C ARG A 7 -17.64 51.12 -49.68
N GLY A 8 -17.90 51.26 -48.38
CA GLY A 8 -19.14 51.82 -47.83
C GLY A 8 -19.37 51.67 -46.31
N ILE A 9 -18.77 52.56 -45.50
CA ILE A 9 -19.18 53.01 -44.14
C ILE A 9 -19.17 54.56 -44.27
N PRO A 10 -20.03 55.43 -43.66
CA PRO A 10 -20.18 55.61 -42.19
C PRO A 10 -21.44 56.34 -41.61
N GLY A 11 -21.47 56.50 -40.28
CA GLY A 11 -22.00 57.71 -39.60
C GLY A 11 -22.93 57.46 -38.40
N ASN A 12 -22.45 57.73 -37.17
CA ASN A 12 -22.87 58.81 -36.23
C ASN A 12 -24.32 58.72 -35.68
N ALA A 13 -24.70 59.13 -34.48
CA ALA A 13 -24.09 59.58 -33.22
C ALA A 13 -25.30 59.91 -32.29
N LEU A 14 -25.05 60.05 -30.98
CA LEU A 14 -25.81 60.86 -30.00
C LEU A 14 -27.22 60.39 -29.56
N GLY A 15 -27.39 60.27 -28.24
CA GLY A 15 -28.71 60.17 -27.62
C GLY A 15 -28.69 59.76 -26.16
N ALA A 16 -28.05 60.55 -25.29
CA ALA A 16 -28.19 60.43 -23.84
C ALA A 16 -29.62 60.81 -23.42
N VAL A 17 -30.29 59.97 -22.63
CA VAL A 17 -31.41 60.41 -21.77
C VAL A 17 -31.17 59.89 -20.36
N THR A 18 -30.65 60.81 -19.57
CA THR A 18 -30.62 60.81 -18.12
C THR A 18 -32.04 60.78 -17.55
N ARG A 19 -32.32 59.92 -16.57
CA ARG A 19 -33.40 60.16 -15.61
C ARG A 19 -32.87 59.94 -14.18
N ILE A 20 -32.77 61.04 -13.45
CA ILE A 20 -32.31 61.10 -12.06
C ILE A 20 -33.54 61.18 -11.13
N ARG A 21 -33.48 60.35 -10.08
CA ARG A 21 -34.08 60.39 -8.72
C ARG A 21 -35.60 60.47 -8.53
N LYS A 22 -36.07 59.58 -7.64
CA LYS A 22 -36.72 60.00 -6.39
C LYS A 22 -36.08 59.24 -5.22
N MET A 23 -35.51 59.99 -4.27
CA MET A 23 -35.14 59.50 -2.93
C MET A 23 -36.36 59.71 -2.02
N GLU A 24 -36.64 58.75 -1.15
CA GLU A 24 -37.40 58.96 0.08
C GLU A 24 -36.77 58.05 1.16
N ASP A 25 -36.40 58.69 2.27
CA ASP A 25 -35.73 58.17 3.45
C ASP A 25 -36.59 57.17 4.24
N GLY A 26 -35.93 56.27 4.99
CA GLY A 26 -36.60 55.57 6.08
C GLY A 26 -35.82 54.43 6.75
N VAL A 27 -35.03 54.78 7.77
CA VAL A 27 -34.79 54.04 9.04
C VAL A 27 -34.07 52.68 8.99
N ASN A 28 -32.90 52.63 9.65
CA ASN A 28 -32.24 51.43 10.18
C ASN A 28 -32.56 51.37 11.69
N PRO A 29 -32.87 50.22 12.31
CA PRO A 29 -31.77 49.35 12.78
C PRO A 29 -32.14 47.84 12.86
N ASP A 30 -31.27 46.95 12.39
CA ASP A 30 -31.01 45.73 13.16
C ASP A 30 -29.62 45.15 12.87
N GLN A 31 -28.82 45.04 13.93
CA GLN A 31 -27.58 44.30 13.95
C GLN A 31 -27.92 42.84 14.25
N SER A 32 -27.94 41.99 13.23
CA SER A 32 -27.97 40.54 13.41
C SER A 32 -26.73 39.91 12.78
N LEU A 33 -25.76 39.61 13.65
CA LEU A 33 -24.95 38.39 13.67
C LEU A 33 -24.43 37.87 12.31
N VAL A 34 -23.31 38.43 11.84
CA VAL A 34 -22.42 37.74 10.89
C VAL A 34 -21.54 36.76 11.68
N ALA A 35 -22.16 35.68 12.15
CA ALA A 35 -21.49 34.46 12.59
C ALA A 35 -21.90 33.36 11.61
N GLY A 36 -21.31 33.38 10.41
CA GLY A 36 -21.72 32.44 9.36
C GLY A 36 -20.93 32.54 8.06
N ASN A 37 -19.67 32.98 8.10
CA ASN A 37 -18.83 33.09 6.90
C ASN A 37 -17.41 32.50 7.10
N GLN A 38 -17.19 31.67 8.12
CA GLN A 38 -15.89 30.98 8.28
C GLN A 38 -15.87 29.56 7.70
N GLU A 39 -17.01 28.92 7.45
CA GLU A 39 -17.04 27.56 6.85
C GLU A 39 -17.06 27.57 5.30
N GLN A 40 -17.44 28.68 4.65
CA GLN A 40 -17.46 28.76 3.18
C GLN A 40 -16.17 29.31 2.56
N ALA A 41 -15.25 29.88 3.35
CA ALA A 41 -14.02 30.49 2.85
C ALA A 41 -12.83 29.51 2.76
N GLU A 42 -12.89 28.36 3.45
CA GLU A 42 -11.82 27.34 3.40
C GLU A 42 -11.92 26.44 2.15
N ASP A 43 -13.07 26.41 1.49
CA ASP A 43 -13.35 25.54 0.35
C ASP A 43 -12.66 25.98 -0.97
N ASP A 44 -12.18 27.23 -1.03
CA ASP A 44 -11.55 27.83 -2.22
C ASP A 44 -10.02 27.61 -2.30
N TYR A 45 -9.40 27.03 -1.26
CA TYR A 45 -7.94 26.84 -1.18
C TYR A 45 -7.45 25.41 -1.45
N LEU A 46 -8.36 24.43 -1.52
CA LEU A 46 -8.02 23.03 -1.79
C LEU A 46 -8.19 22.72 -3.29
N SER A 47 -7.10 22.25 -3.93
CA SER A 47 -7.15 21.76 -5.31
C SER A 47 -8.20 20.65 -5.46
N SER A 48 -8.74 20.49 -6.67
CA SER A 48 -9.71 19.43 -6.94
C SER A 48 -9.12 18.04 -6.61
N LEU A 49 -7.82 17.86 -6.89
CA LEU A 49 -7.10 16.65 -6.51
C LEU A 49 -7.09 16.40 -5.01
N ALA A 50 -6.80 17.42 -4.20
CA ALA A 50 -6.72 17.28 -2.76
C ALA A 50 -8.07 16.84 -2.18
N LYS A 51 -9.18 17.42 -2.66
CA LYS A 51 -10.54 17.02 -2.25
C LYS A 51 -10.81 15.55 -2.59
N LYS A 52 -10.45 15.12 -3.80
CA LYS A 52 -10.61 13.72 -4.22
C LYS A 52 -9.78 12.75 -3.41
N LEU A 53 -8.53 13.10 -3.10
CA LEU A 53 -7.66 12.27 -2.26
C LEU A 53 -8.20 12.16 -0.83
N SER A 54 -8.77 13.23 -0.28
CA SER A 54 -9.42 13.20 1.04
C SER A 54 -10.61 12.23 1.04
N ILE A 55 -11.50 12.33 0.05
CA ILE A 55 -12.64 11.42 -0.09
C ILE A 55 -12.16 9.98 -0.29
N ALA A 56 -11.14 9.76 -1.13
CA ALA A 56 -10.57 8.44 -1.35
C ALA A 56 -9.96 7.84 -0.08
N ALA A 57 -9.36 8.66 0.79
CA ALA A 57 -8.85 8.23 2.10
C ALA A 57 -9.97 7.74 3.02
N GLU A 58 -11.08 8.47 3.09
CA GLU A 58 -12.26 8.05 3.88
C GLU A 58 -12.86 6.74 3.36
N LEU A 59 -12.96 6.59 2.03
CA LEU A 59 -13.45 5.37 1.40
C LEU A 59 -12.49 4.19 1.63
N ALA A 60 -11.17 4.41 1.58
CA ALA A 60 -10.17 3.40 1.88
C ALA A 60 -10.28 2.92 3.33
N ALA A 61 -10.42 3.84 4.30
CA ALA A 61 -10.61 3.49 5.70
C ALA A 61 -11.91 2.70 5.94
N GLN A 62 -13.00 3.08 5.28
CA GLN A 62 -14.27 2.35 5.33
C GLN A 62 -14.16 0.95 4.71
N ARG A 63 -13.46 0.82 3.58
CA ARG A 63 -13.20 -0.48 2.94
C ARG A 63 -12.39 -1.37 3.88
N ASP A 64 -11.29 -0.88 4.40
CA ASP A 64 -10.33 -1.67 5.19
C ASP A 64 -10.91 -2.10 6.55
N SER A 65 -11.81 -1.30 7.13
CA SER A 65 -12.51 -1.66 8.37
C SER A 65 -13.66 -2.66 8.19
N ARG A 66 -14.23 -2.76 6.97
CA ARG A 66 -15.40 -3.62 6.69
C ARG A 66 -15.05 -4.99 6.12
N HIS A 67 -13.84 -5.17 5.59
CA HIS A 67 -13.45 -6.39 4.91
C HIS A 67 -12.39 -7.13 5.71
N SER A 68 -12.50 -8.46 5.74
CA SER A 68 -11.42 -9.32 6.21
C SER A 68 -10.20 -9.23 5.29
N ARG A 69 -9.03 -9.62 5.80
CA ARG A 69 -7.80 -9.72 5.02
C ARG A 69 -7.97 -10.54 3.73
N LYS A 70 -8.75 -11.63 3.78
CA LYS A 70 -9.01 -12.47 2.60
C LYS A 70 -9.84 -11.71 1.55
N GLU A 71 -10.91 -11.06 1.98
CA GLU A 71 -11.76 -10.26 1.08
C GLU A 71 -10.99 -9.07 0.49
N LEU A 72 -10.12 -8.44 1.28
CA LEU A 72 -9.22 -7.39 0.79
C LEU A 72 -8.24 -7.91 -0.28
N ALA A 73 -7.67 -9.10 -0.11
CA ALA A 73 -6.78 -9.72 -1.10
C ALA A 73 -7.51 -10.02 -2.42
N GLU A 74 -8.74 -10.56 -2.32
CA GLU A 74 -9.59 -10.83 -3.49
C GLU A 74 -9.99 -9.54 -4.21
N LEU A 75 -10.33 -8.50 -3.45
CA LEU A 75 -10.63 -7.15 -3.95
C LEU A 75 -9.42 -6.52 -4.64
N ALA A 76 -8.25 -6.56 -4.03
CA ALA A 76 -7.01 -6.06 -4.60
C ALA A 76 -6.69 -6.77 -5.92
N THR A 77 -6.73 -8.11 -5.93
CA THR A 77 -6.48 -8.93 -7.14
C THR A 77 -7.40 -8.52 -8.29
N ARG A 78 -8.71 -8.38 -8.02
CA ARG A 78 -9.69 -7.94 -9.02
C ARG A 78 -9.39 -6.53 -9.54
N ILE A 79 -9.04 -5.60 -8.66
CA ILE A 79 -8.70 -4.23 -9.06
C ILE A 79 -7.46 -4.25 -9.97
N ILE A 80 -6.40 -4.93 -9.57
CA ILE A 80 -5.14 -5.00 -10.34
C ILE A 80 -5.36 -5.68 -11.69
N ASP A 81 -6.13 -6.77 -11.77
CA ASP A 81 -6.49 -7.42 -13.03
C ASP A 81 -7.30 -6.48 -13.96
N ARG A 82 -8.21 -5.68 -13.40
CA ARG A 82 -8.93 -4.66 -14.18
C ARG A 82 -8.03 -3.54 -14.71
N LEU A 83 -6.92 -3.24 -14.03
CA LEU A 83 -5.98 -2.18 -14.42
C LEU A 83 -4.84 -2.67 -15.32
N GLY A 84 -4.45 -3.94 -15.24
CA GLY A 84 -3.27 -4.47 -15.95
C GLY A 84 -3.47 -5.81 -16.65
N GLY A 85 -4.57 -6.51 -16.37
CA GLY A 85 -4.83 -7.85 -16.87
C GLY A 85 -5.59 -7.92 -18.18
N LEU A 86 -6.23 -9.06 -18.41
CA LEU A 86 -6.93 -9.36 -19.67
C LEU A 86 -8.11 -8.40 -19.90
N THR A 87 -8.85 -8.06 -18.83
CA THR A 87 -10.00 -7.14 -18.91
C THR A 87 -9.58 -5.75 -19.39
N TYR A 88 -8.44 -5.23 -18.92
CA TYR A 88 -7.91 -3.97 -19.43
C TYR A 88 -7.53 -4.10 -20.91
N SER A 89 -6.79 -5.16 -21.25
CA SER A 89 -6.25 -5.36 -22.60
C SER A 89 -7.35 -5.40 -23.66
N LEU A 90 -8.49 -6.03 -23.36
CA LEU A 90 -9.64 -6.11 -24.26
C LEU A 90 -10.36 -4.77 -24.49
N ALA A 91 -10.27 -3.83 -23.53
CA ALA A 91 -10.94 -2.52 -23.57
C ALA A 91 -9.95 -1.34 -23.58
N LYS A 92 -8.69 -1.59 -23.95
CA LYS A 92 -7.59 -0.64 -23.82
C LYS A 92 -7.88 0.69 -24.52
N ASP A 93 -8.33 0.66 -25.76
CA ASP A 93 -8.59 1.87 -26.55
C ASP A 93 -9.71 2.73 -25.96
N PHE A 94 -10.72 2.10 -25.36
CA PHE A 94 -11.78 2.80 -24.66
C PHE A 94 -11.23 3.50 -23.40
N TYR A 95 -10.49 2.78 -22.55
CA TYR A 95 -9.95 3.37 -21.33
C TYR A 95 -8.94 4.48 -21.62
N ASP A 96 -8.03 4.27 -22.56
CA ASP A 96 -6.98 5.24 -22.91
C ASP A 96 -7.50 6.43 -23.73
N SER A 97 -8.80 6.52 -23.97
CA SER A 97 -9.46 7.70 -24.53
C SER A 97 -10.55 8.29 -23.63
N GLN A 98 -10.82 7.65 -22.49
CA GLN A 98 -11.86 8.08 -21.56
C GLN A 98 -11.52 9.45 -20.95
N LEU A 99 -12.50 10.34 -20.94
CA LEU A 99 -12.46 11.59 -20.17
C LEU A 99 -13.59 11.59 -19.14
N PRO A 100 -13.38 12.19 -17.96
CA PRO A 100 -14.43 12.35 -16.98
C PRO A 100 -15.51 13.31 -17.50
N ASP A 101 -16.77 13.02 -17.17
CA ASP A 101 -17.88 13.93 -17.42
C ASP A 101 -17.91 14.99 -16.31
N THR A 102 -17.17 16.08 -16.54
CA THR A 102 -16.98 17.16 -15.56
C THR A 102 -16.66 18.48 -16.26
N GLN A 103 -16.95 19.59 -15.59
CA GLN A 103 -16.51 20.93 -16.00
C GLN A 103 -15.17 21.34 -15.35
N ASP A 104 -14.66 20.51 -14.45
CA ASP A 104 -13.38 20.73 -13.79
C ASP A 104 -12.21 20.60 -14.79
N ARG A 105 -11.59 21.74 -15.09
CA ARG A 105 -10.47 21.82 -16.04
C ARG A 105 -9.23 21.08 -15.54
N GLU A 106 -8.96 21.12 -14.23
CA GLU A 106 -7.79 20.46 -13.64
C GLU A 106 -7.91 18.93 -13.81
N TRP A 107 -9.10 18.38 -13.53
CA TRP A 107 -9.34 16.94 -13.73
C TRP A 107 -9.30 16.55 -15.20
N LEU A 108 -9.90 17.33 -16.10
CA LEU A 108 -9.85 17.06 -17.54
C LEU A 108 -8.42 17.04 -18.08
N GLU A 109 -7.58 17.98 -17.65
CA GLU A 109 -6.17 18.02 -18.06
C GLU A 109 -5.38 16.82 -17.53
N ARG A 110 -5.56 16.48 -16.25
CA ARG A 110 -4.92 15.29 -15.65
C ARG A 110 -5.34 13.99 -16.32
N ALA A 111 -6.62 13.83 -16.63
CA ALA A 111 -7.13 12.67 -17.35
C ALA A 111 -6.55 12.59 -18.78
N ARG A 112 -6.41 13.71 -19.49
CA ARG A 112 -5.72 13.74 -20.80
C ARG A 112 -4.25 13.36 -20.67
N GLN A 113 -3.56 13.84 -19.64
CA GLN A 113 -2.17 13.48 -19.38
C GLN A 113 -2.02 11.98 -19.07
N ALA A 114 -2.90 11.42 -18.24
CA ALA A 114 -2.93 9.98 -17.95
C ALA A 114 -3.16 9.14 -19.22
N ASN A 115 -4.07 9.57 -20.10
CA ASN A 115 -4.29 8.94 -21.40
C ASN A 115 -3.06 9.05 -22.32
N GLY A 116 -2.37 10.20 -22.28
CA GLY A 116 -1.10 10.41 -22.97
C GLY A 116 -0.02 9.45 -22.47
N PHE A 117 0.11 9.31 -21.14
CA PHE A 117 1.03 8.38 -20.50
C PHE A 117 0.74 6.92 -20.89
N ALA A 118 -0.52 6.50 -20.85
CA ALA A 118 -0.94 5.16 -21.26
C ALA A 118 -0.61 4.83 -22.73
N LYS A 119 -0.45 5.87 -23.57
CA LYS A 119 -0.03 5.78 -24.98
C LYS A 119 1.47 6.01 -25.20
N GLY A 120 2.25 6.23 -24.13
CA GLY A 120 3.68 6.54 -24.23
C GLY A 120 3.99 7.92 -24.81
N LYS A 121 3.06 8.87 -24.70
CA LYS A 121 3.15 10.22 -25.30
C LYS A 121 3.27 11.35 -24.27
N ALA A 122 3.12 11.05 -22.99
CA ALA A 122 3.23 12.03 -21.90
C ALA A 122 3.87 11.38 -20.67
N GLU A 123 4.36 12.22 -19.76
CA GLU A 123 4.85 11.79 -18.46
C GLU A 123 3.70 11.37 -17.53
N ASN A 124 4.03 10.57 -16.52
CA ASN A 124 3.08 10.13 -15.51
C ASN A 124 2.55 11.34 -14.71
N PRO A 125 1.23 11.61 -14.69
CA PRO A 125 0.67 12.75 -13.95
C PRO A 125 0.85 12.66 -12.42
N PHE A 126 1.19 11.49 -11.88
CA PHE A 126 1.38 11.28 -10.44
C PHE A 126 2.86 11.12 -10.06
N LYS A 127 3.79 11.53 -10.94
CA LYS A 127 5.22 11.49 -10.63
C LYS A 127 5.51 12.24 -9.34
N GLY A 128 6.24 11.61 -8.42
CA GLY A 128 6.61 12.20 -7.13
C GLY A 128 5.53 12.16 -6.03
N PHE A 129 4.39 11.49 -6.28
CA PHE A 129 3.40 11.25 -5.23
C PHE A 129 3.92 10.24 -4.20
N SER A 130 3.46 10.36 -2.96
CA SER A 130 3.78 9.37 -1.93
C SER A 130 3.12 8.03 -2.25
N ARG A 131 3.67 6.93 -1.72
CA ARG A 131 3.08 5.60 -1.89
C ARG A 131 1.63 5.58 -1.42
N GLU A 132 1.33 6.20 -0.28
CA GLU A 132 0.00 6.24 0.31
C GLU A 132 -0.98 6.95 -0.61
N GLN A 133 -0.61 8.11 -1.16
CA GLN A 133 -1.43 8.83 -2.14
C GLN A 133 -1.69 8.01 -3.39
N LEU A 134 -0.67 7.29 -3.88
CA LEU A 134 -0.81 6.40 -5.03
C LEU A 134 -1.76 5.24 -4.71
N SER A 135 -1.66 4.64 -3.52
CA SER A 135 -2.57 3.57 -3.06
C SER A 135 -4.02 4.04 -3.02
N LEU A 136 -4.28 5.26 -2.54
CA LEU A 136 -5.62 5.85 -2.54
C LEU A 136 -6.21 5.91 -3.96
N ILE A 137 -5.41 6.34 -4.94
CA ILE A 137 -5.86 6.42 -6.34
C ILE A 137 -6.04 5.00 -6.92
N VAL A 138 -5.06 4.12 -6.76
CA VAL A 138 -5.06 2.77 -7.35
C VAL A 138 -6.31 1.98 -6.95
N TYR A 139 -6.65 1.98 -5.66
CA TYR A 139 -7.74 1.15 -5.15
C TYR A 139 -9.09 1.88 -5.01
N ASP A 140 -9.21 3.11 -5.49
CA ASP A 140 -10.49 3.84 -5.48
C ASP A 140 -11.44 3.35 -6.58
N GLU A 141 -12.53 2.68 -6.19
CA GLU A 141 -13.60 2.24 -7.08
C GLU A 141 -14.76 3.24 -7.22
N SER A 142 -14.68 4.42 -6.57
CA SER A 142 -15.76 5.42 -6.57
C SER A 142 -16.02 6.08 -7.93
N GLY A 143 -15.03 6.06 -8.82
CA GLY A 143 -15.05 6.79 -10.09
C GLY A 143 -14.50 8.22 -10.01
N ALA A 144 -13.91 8.63 -8.88
CA ALA A 144 -13.21 9.91 -8.77
C ALA A 144 -11.95 10.00 -9.66
N PHE A 145 -11.43 8.85 -10.11
CA PHE A 145 -10.29 8.72 -11.02
C PHE A 145 -10.66 7.82 -12.20
N THR A 146 -10.22 8.18 -13.42
CA THR A 146 -10.38 7.33 -14.61
C THR A 146 -9.49 6.09 -14.53
N VAL A 147 -9.76 5.09 -15.40
CA VAL A 147 -8.93 3.87 -15.45
C VAL A 147 -7.47 4.18 -15.80
N SER A 148 -7.24 5.11 -16.73
CA SER A 148 -5.87 5.52 -17.09
C SER A 148 -5.17 6.30 -15.98
N GLU A 149 -5.89 7.10 -15.20
CA GLU A 149 -5.34 7.73 -13.98
C GLU A 149 -4.91 6.65 -12.96
N ARG A 150 -5.79 5.68 -12.68
CA ARG A 150 -5.47 4.58 -11.75
C ARG A 150 -4.30 3.71 -12.23
N ARG A 151 -4.19 3.47 -13.55
CA ARG A 151 -3.02 2.80 -14.16
C ARG A 151 -1.73 3.61 -13.99
N ALA A 152 -1.79 4.92 -14.21
CA ALA A 152 -0.63 5.78 -14.02
C ALA A 152 -0.16 5.76 -12.56
N ALA A 153 -1.09 5.83 -11.61
CA ALA A 153 -0.77 5.68 -10.19
C ALA A 153 -0.16 4.30 -9.87
N LEU A 154 -0.71 3.21 -10.44
CA LEU A 154 -0.17 1.86 -10.27
C LEU A 154 1.26 1.73 -10.83
N ALA A 155 1.54 2.35 -11.97
CA ALA A 155 2.86 2.34 -12.58
C ALA A 155 3.90 3.05 -11.69
N GLU A 156 3.56 4.24 -11.16
CA GLU A 156 4.46 4.95 -10.24
C GLU A 156 4.65 4.19 -8.93
N LYS A 157 3.57 3.60 -8.38
CA LYS A 157 3.64 2.80 -7.14
C LYS A 157 4.56 1.58 -7.32
N THR A 158 4.46 0.92 -8.46
CA THR A 158 5.32 -0.20 -8.84
C THR A 158 6.77 0.24 -8.97
N GLU A 159 7.03 1.40 -9.58
CA GLU A 159 8.37 1.95 -9.69
C GLU A 159 8.99 2.24 -8.32
N LEU A 160 8.26 2.89 -7.42
CA LEU A 160 8.71 3.12 -6.04
C LEU A 160 8.99 1.80 -5.30
N HIS A 161 8.15 0.78 -5.49
CA HIS A 161 8.40 -0.54 -4.93
C HIS A 161 9.69 -1.18 -5.46
N ASN A 162 9.92 -1.11 -6.78
CA ASN A 162 11.09 -1.70 -7.41
C ASN A 162 12.38 -1.03 -6.92
N GLN A 163 12.38 0.30 -6.80
CA GLN A 163 13.52 1.05 -6.26
C GLN A 163 13.80 0.67 -4.80
N TRP A 164 12.76 0.60 -3.97
CA TRP A 164 12.90 0.14 -2.59
C TRP A 164 13.42 -1.30 -2.52
N ALA A 165 12.88 -2.21 -3.33
CA ALA A 165 13.28 -3.63 -3.34
C ALA A 165 14.74 -3.79 -3.77
N GLN A 166 15.19 -3.06 -4.79
CA GLN A 166 16.59 -3.04 -5.22
C GLN A 166 17.52 -2.54 -4.09
N HIS A 167 17.14 -1.44 -3.44
CA HIS A 167 17.89 -0.91 -2.31
C HIS A 167 17.99 -1.93 -1.15
N MET A 168 16.89 -2.58 -0.80
CA MET A 168 16.87 -3.60 0.24
C MET A 168 17.73 -4.81 -0.10
N ILE A 169 17.70 -5.28 -1.35
CA ILE A 169 18.54 -6.39 -1.81
C ILE A 169 20.03 -6.02 -1.70
N GLU A 170 20.42 -4.83 -2.15
CA GLU A 170 21.80 -4.36 -2.05
C GLU A 170 22.25 -4.26 -0.58
N LYS A 171 21.42 -3.65 0.27
CA LYS A 171 21.68 -3.51 1.68
C LYS A 171 21.85 -4.86 2.39
N MET A 172 20.95 -5.80 2.14
CA MET A 172 21.03 -7.16 2.70
C MET A 172 22.26 -7.90 2.18
N ASN A 173 22.63 -7.76 0.90
CA ASN A 173 23.85 -8.36 0.39
C ASN A 173 25.10 -7.84 1.10
N VAL A 174 25.17 -6.54 1.38
CA VAL A 174 26.26 -5.94 2.15
C VAL A 174 26.26 -6.45 3.60
N GLU A 175 25.11 -6.48 4.27
CA GLU A 175 24.97 -7.01 5.63
C GLU A 175 25.46 -8.46 5.72
N TYR A 176 25.03 -9.30 4.77
CA TYR A 176 25.42 -10.70 4.69
C TYR A 176 26.92 -10.88 4.45
N GLN A 177 27.53 -10.08 3.58
CA GLN A 177 28.98 -10.16 3.33
C GLN A 177 29.80 -9.82 4.58
N GLN A 178 29.30 -8.92 5.42
CA GLN A 178 30.00 -8.47 6.63
C GLN A 178 29.74 -9.39 7.83
N THR A 179 28.51 -9.84 8.02
CA THR A 179 28.07 -10.50 9.27
C THR A 179 27.67 -11.96 9.07
N ARG A 180 27.51 -12.42 7.82
CA ARG A 180 26.85 -13.69 7.45
C ARG A 180 25.39 -13.78 7.91
N ARG A 181 24.77 -12.64 8.23
CA ARG A 181 23.39 -12.49 8.70
C ARG A 181 22.68 -11.37 7.95
N ASN A 182 21.35 -11.34 8.04
CA ASN A 182 20.47 -10.37 7.39
C ASN A 182 19.38 -9.83 8.34
N ASP A 183 19.61 -9.91 9.64
CA ASP A 183 18.58 -9.65 10.64
C ASP A 183 18.10 -8.20 10.60
N SER A 184 18.98 -7.24 10.29
CA SER A 184 18.60 -5.84 10.13
C SER A 184 17.70 -5.66 8.91
N GLY A 185 18.12 -6.18 7.75
CA GLY A 185 17.33 -6.09 6.53
C GLY A 185 15.96 -6.78 6.65
N LEU A 186 15.88 -7.93 7.33
CA LEU A 186 14.61 -8.63 7.57
C LEU A 186 13.65 -7.81 8.44
N ARG A 187 14.15 -7.13 9.49
CA ARG A 187 13.33 -6.22 10.31
C ARG A 187 12.82 -5.03 9.50
N GLU A 188 13.65 -4.44 8.65
CA GLU A 188 13.22 -3.32 7.81
C GLU A 188 12.18 -3.72 6.75
N ILE A 189 12.27 -4.94 6.20
CA ILE A 189 11.22 -5.49 5.33
C ILE A 189 9.91 -5.65 6.10
N LEU A 190 9.97 -6.14 7.35
CA LEU A 190 8.79 -6.26 8.20
C LEU A 190 8.16 -4.89 8.49
N ASP A 191 8.97 -3.89 8.84
CA ASP A 191 8.52 -2.52 9.08
C ASP A 191 7.87 -1.92 7.83
N PHE A 192 8.46 -2.18 6.64
CA PHE A 192 7.86 -1.77 5.37
C PHE A 192 6.47 -2.36 5.19
N TYR A 193 6.29 -3.68 5.34
CA TYR A 193 4.97 -4.29 5.17
C TYR A 193 3.96 -3.81 6.23
N ASN A 194 4.39 -3.59 7.47
CA ASN A 194 3.54 -3.05 8.53
C ASN A 194 3.08 -1.62 8.27
N SER A 195 3.83 -0.86 7.46
CA SER A 195 3.46 0.50 7.07
C SER A 195 2.45 0.58 5.92
N LEU A 196 2.22 -0.52 5.20
CA LEU A 196 1.35 -0.52 4.03
C LEU A 196 -0.14 -0.50 4.41
N PRO A 197 -1.02 0.06 3.54
CA PRO A 197 -2.45 -0.04 3.72
C PRO A 197 -2.92 -1.51 3.78
N PRO A 198 -3.94 -1.85 4.59
CA PRO A 198 -4.42 -3.22 4.75
C PRO A 198 -4.74 -3.95 3.43
N ILE A 199 -5.28 -3.25 2.44
CA ILE A 199 -5.55 -3.83 1.11
C ILE A 199 -4.28 -4.30 0.39
N GLU A 200 -3.15 -3.61 0.56
CA GLU A 200 -1.88 -4.00 -0.06
C GLU A 200 -1.24 -5.16 0.69
N VAL A 201 -1.20 -5.08 2.03
CA VAL A 201 -0.65 -6.15 2.88
C VAL A 201 -1.39 -7.46 2.63
N ALA A 202 -2.69 -7.39 2.35
CA ALA A 202 -3.52 -8.55 2.06
C ALA A 202 -3.06 -9.35 0.82
N GLU A 203 -2.45 -8.69 -0.18
CA GLU A 203 -1.93 -9.34 -1.38
C GLU A 203 -0.69 -10.21 -1.09
N TYR A 204 0.06 -9.85 -0.05
CA TYR A 204 1.18 -10.64 0.42
C TYR A 204 0.62 -11.76 1.30
N GLY A 205 1.16 -12.98 1.22
CA GLY A 205 0.72 -14.10 2.06
C GLY A 205 1.01 -13.87 3.55
N ASN A 206 1.28 -14.95 4.29
CA ASN A 206 1.73 -14.83 5.67
C ASN A 206 3.21 -14.39 5.76
N HIS A 207 3.50 -13.20 5.23
CA HIS A 207 4.83 -12.60 5.13
C HIS A 207 5.47 -12.40 6.51
N GLU A 208 4.68 -11.96 7.50
CA GLU A 208 5.14 -11.79 8.87
C GLU A 208 5.68 -13.11 9.43
N ALA A 209 4.90 -14.20 9.38
CA ALA A 209 5.37 -15.49 9.87
C ALA A 209 6.60 -15.99 9.10
N GLN A 210 6.66 -15.74 7.79
CA GLN A 210 7.81 -16.13 6.97
C GLN A 210 9.09 -15.38 7.37
N ILE A 211 9.00 -14.06 7.57
CA ILE A 211 10.12 -13.21 7.97
C ILE A 211 10.53 -13.54 9.42
N MET A 212 9.58 -13.73 10.32
CA MET A 212 9.85 -14.15 11.70
C MET A 212 10.50 -15.52 11.78
N MET A 213 10.08 -16.47 10.94
CA MET A 213 10.74 -17.77 10.83
C MET A 213 12.20 -17.60 10.41
N GLN A 214 12.48 -16.75 9.42
CA GLN A 214 13.86 -16.46 8.99
C GLN A 214 14.69 -15.85 10.12
N LEU A 215 14.15 -14.86 10.84
CA LEU A 215 14.82 -14.28 12.02
C LEU A 215 15.11 -15.34 13.09
N SER A 216 14.14 -16.19 13.42
CA SER A 216 14.29 -17.24 14.45
C SER A 216 15.30 -18.33 14.08
N MET A 217 15.40 -18.70 12.79
CA MET A 217 16.39 -19.69 12.33
C MET A 217 17.83 -19.21 12.58
N HIS A 218 18.02 -17.88 12.68
CA HIS A 218 19.31 -17.28 12.96
C HIS A 218 19.53 -17.00 14.46
N GLU A 219 18.52 -17.09 15.32
CA GLU A 219 18.65 -16.96 16.79
C GLU A 219 19.01 -18.29 17.48
N VAL A 220 18.87 -19.43 16.79
CA VAL A 220 19.33 -20.72 17.30
C VAL A 220 20.85 -20.79 17.20
N GLU A 221 21.55 -20.39 18.27
CA GLU A 221 22.85 -20.98 18.56
C GLU A 221 22.63 -22.48 18.72
N TRP A 222 23.00 -23.27 17.71
CA TRP A 222 23.25 -24.67 17.96
C TRP A 222 24.36 -24.70 19.01
N PRO A 223 24.13 -25.29 20.21
CA PRO A 223 25.25 -25.60 21.06
C PRO A 223 26.24 -26.38 20.20
N GLU A 224 27.51 -26.02 20.23
CA GLU A 224 28.54 -26.97 19.83
C GLU A 224 28.35 -28.18 20.76
N PHE A 225 27.55 -29.15 20.32
CA PHE A 225 27.49 -30.44 20.96
C PHE A 225 28.83 -31.09 20.64
N ASP A 226 29.83 -30.79 21.46
CA ASP A 226 31.15 -31.42 21.48
C ASP A 226 31.07 -32.90 21.95
N THR A 227 29.90 -33.52 21.77
CA THR A 227 29.64 -34.93 21.96
C THR A 227 28.88 -35.45 20.76
N SER A 228 29.65 -35.89 19.75
CA SER A 228 29.16 -36.78 18.70
C SER A 228 28.26 -37.87 19.30
N LEU A 229 27.13 -38.19 18.67
CA LEU A 229 26.28 -39.33 19.06
C LEU A 229 27.07 -40.64 19.16
N VAL A 230 28.15 -40.75 18.38
CA VAL A 230 29.09 -41.87 18.45
C VAL A 230 29.81 -41.92 19.81
N ASN A 231 30.20 -40.78 20.37
CA ASN A 231 30.84 -40.70 21.69
C ASN A 231 29.84 -40.96 22.84
N MET A 232 28.59 -40.55 22.68
CA MET A 232 27.53 -40.82 23.67
C MET A 232 27.21 -42.33 23.73
N ILE A 233 27.08 -43.00 22.57
CA ILE A 233 26.87 -44.45 22.51
C ILE A 233 28.09 -45.23 23.04
N ALA A 234 29.30 -44.77 22.74
CA ALA A 234 30.54 -45.41 23.22
C ALA A 234 30.68 -45.34 24.75
N ASN A 235 30.28 -44.23 25.38
CA ASN A 235 30.36 -44.06 26.83
C ASN A 235 29.30 -44.89 27.58
N ASP A 236 28.09 -45.04 27.02
CA ASP A 236 27.02 -45.84 27.65
C ASP A 236 27.26 -47.35 27.56
N TRP A 237 28.04 -47.83 26.59
CA TRP A 237 28.45 -49.24 26.51
C TRP A 237 29.63 -49.57 27.44
N GLY A 238 30.60 -48.67 27.60
CA GLY A 238 31.75 -48.89 28.49
C GLY A 238 31.41 -48.92 29.99
N ALA A 239 30.29 -48.28 30.39
CA ALA A 239 29.82 -48.28 31.78
C ALA A 239 29.11 -49.58 32.18
N ARG A 240 28.50 -50.31 31.22
CA ARG A 240 27.74 -51.53 31.50
C ARG A 240 28.61 -52.79 31.65
N GLU A 241 29.83 -52.80 31.12
CA GLU A 241 30.74 -53.95 31.24
C GLU A 241 31.56 -53.98 32.55
N LYS A 242 31.58 -52.88 33.33
CA LYS A 242 32.38 -52.81 34.58
C LYS A 242 31.62 -53.17 35.87
N THR A 243 30.34 -53.53 35.79
CA THR A 243 29.54 -53.94 36.95
C THR A 243 28.84 -55.27 36.68
N SER A 244 29.60 -56.38 36.63
CA SER A 244 29.15 -57.69 37.13
C SER A 244 30.18 -58.79 36.85
N LEU A 245 31.28 -58.80 37.59
CA LEU A 245 32.05 -60.02 37.83
C LEU A 245 32.57 -59.98 39.27
N GLU A 246 31.72 -60.41 40.21
CA GLU A 246 32.16 -60.89 41.51
C GLU A 246 31.74 -62.37 41.65
N PRO A 247 32.60 -63.26 42.18
CA PRO A 247 32.39 -64.71 42.14
C PRO A 247 31.45 -65.16 43.26
N PHE A 248 30.49 -66.03 42.91
CA PHE A 248 29.63 -66.70 43.87
C PHE A 248 30.41 -67.85 44.53
N ASP A 249 30.93 -67.60 45.74
CA ASP A 249 31.45 -68.64 46.61
C ASP A 249 30.37 -69.20 47.55
N ARG A 250 30.56 -70.46 47.91
CA ARG A 250 29.57 -71.46 48.36
C ARG A 250 29.22 -71.42 49.86
N MET A 251 28.12 -72.13 50.17
CA MET A 251 27.76 -72.83 51.43
C MET A 251 27.15 -72.01 52.58
N ASP A 252 26.18 -72.47 53.39
CA ASP A 252 25.35 -73.69 53.46
C ASP A 252 24.26 -73.48 54.54
N ALA A 253 23.22 -74.31 54.47
CA ALA A 253 22.35 -74.84 55.54
C ALA A 253 21.41 -73.91 56.36
N GLY A 254 20.11 -74.22 56.27
CA GLY A 254 19.11 -73.81 57.28
C GLY A 254 17.65 -74.07 56.92
N THR A 255 17.29 -75.35 56.80
CA THR A 255 15.98 -76.02 57.04
C THR A 255 14.71 -75.21 57.40
N ALA A 256 13.60 -75.62 56.74
CA ALA A 256 12.21 -75.79 57.25
C ALA A 256 11.40 -74.50 57.59
N GLU A 257 10.08 -74.37 57.41
CA GLU A 257 8.96 -75.29 57.10
C GLU A 257 7.71 -74.44 56.70
N GLU A 258 6.83 -75.09 55.93
CA GLU A 258 5.37 -74.95 55.72
C GLU A 258 4.48 -73.77 56.21
N GLY A 259 3.42 -73.52 55.41
CA GLY A 259 2.12 -72.91 55.78
C GLY A 259 1.68 -71.80 54.80
N VAL A 260 0.95 -72.04 53.70
CA VAL A 260 -0.48 -72.38 53.48
C VAL A 260 -1.48 -71.36 54.06
N THR A 261 -2.47 -70.99 53.21
CA THR A 261 -3.71 -70.18 53.40
C THR A 261 -3.53 -68.66 53.42
N GLU A 262 -4.32 -67.83 52.72
CA GLU A 262 -5.57 -67.98 51.97
C GLU A 262 -5.67 -66.83 50.94
#